data_AF-A0A7S0BR69-F1
#
_entry.id   AF-A0A7S0BR69-F1
#
_cell.length_a   1.000
_cell.length_b   1.000
_cell.length_c   1.000
_cell.angle_alpha   90.00
_cell.angle_beta   90.00
_cell.angle_gamma   90.00
#
_symmetry.space_group_name_H-M   'P 1'
#
loop_
_entity.id
_entity.type
_entity.pdbx_description
1 polymer ?
#
loop_
_entity_poly.entity_id
_entity_poly.type
_entity_poly.pdbx_seq_one_letter_code
_entity_poly.pdbx_strand_id
1 'polypeptide(L)'
;SERRVTPTQLTSALSALGRENKDGSTLTWKGTLSLANRALEMLNDGRSALGEPGFTALVKITAFAGIEENDSLYADKVRALISEMREMKITIKKRTYASLVALLCGLKLTEQVKNVITEASNDNVELDEETYSCIVAYLTDNEAEESVWEVLDEFRRTNRTISEQMAVRGSALDRFFRKHGTETMAVHRIRKDGACPYCRIKLESVDLANEQIEQMISQVEEYFFVSEEQKLALQDLATWLKDLDRNLDCVIDGANVGFFMQRPDLGGVLSFAQIQLAVDACRANDFKHIGVFLHEKRAIGPEIDKLRESCRVYLT
;
A
#
# COMPACT_ATOMS: atom_id res chain seq x y z
N SER A 1 -6.23 -40.56 -24.10
CA SER A 1 -5.01 -39.72 -24.03
C SER A 1 -5.41 -38.36 -23.52
N GLU A 2 -5.24 -38.15 -22.21
CA GLU A 2 -5.55 -36.89 -21.53
C GLU A 2 -4.63 -35.79 -22.06
N ARG A 3 -5.20 -34.85 -22.83
CA ARG A 3 -4.50 -33.64 -23.20
C ARG A 3 -4.45 -32.73 -21.97
N ARG A 4 -3.34 -32.78 -21.23
CA ARG A 4 -3.03 -31.78 -20.20
C ARG A 4 -2.98 -30.40 -20.86
N VAL A 5 -3.90 -29.54 -20.46
CA VAL A 5 -3.94 -28.13 -20.85
C VAL A 5 -2.89 -27.41 -20.02
N THR A 6 -2.02 -26.63 -20.66
CA THR A 6 -0.92 -25.96 -19.97
C THR A 6 -1.41 -24.69 -19.25
N PRO A 7 -0.73 -24.24 -18.16
CA PRO A 7 -1.07 -22.99 -17.46
C PRO A 7 -1.17 -21.76 -18.39
N THR A 8 -0.41 -21.76 -19.48
CA THR A 8 -0.43 -20.73 -20.52
C THR A 8 -1.73 -20.72 -21.33
N GLN A 9 -2.29 -21.89 -21.64
CA GLN A 9 -3.58 -22.02 -22.33
C GLN A 9 -4.73 -21.55 -21.43
N LEU A 10 -4.61 -21.78 -20.14
CA LEU A 10 -5.57 -21.38 -19.12
C LEU A 10 -5.56 -19.86 -18.90
N THR A 11 -4.37 -19.25 -18.81
CA THR A 11 -4.17 -17.79 -18.75
C THR A 11 -4.70 -17.08 -20.00
N SER A 12 -4.58 -17.71 -21.17
CA SER A 12 -5.09 -17.19 -22.45
C SER A 12 -6.62 -17.24 -22.52
N ALA A 13 -7.25 -18.32 -22.03
CA ALA A 13 -8.70 -18.44 -21.93
C ALA A 13 -9.29 -17.42 -20.94
N LEU A 14 -8.62 -17.19 -19.81
CA LEU A 14 -8.99 -16.18 -18.81
C LEU A 14 -8.83 -14.75 -19.34
N SER A 15 -7.79 -14.49 -20.15
CA SER A 15 -7.60 -13.19 -20.81
C SER A 15 -8.67 -12.90 -21.86
N ALA A 16 -9.27 -13.94 -22.45
CA ALA A 16 -10.38 -13.81 -23.39
C ALA A 16 -11.72 -13.50 -22.68
N LEU A 17 -11.90 -13.92 -21.42
CA LEU A 17 -13.08 -13.59 -20.62
C LEU A 17 -13.12 -12.10 -20.19
N GLY A 18 -11.97 -11.41 -20.22
CA GLY A 18 -11.84 -9.99 -19.87
C GLY A 18 -11.84 -9.02 -21.05
N ARG A 19 -12.17 -9.45 -22.28
CA ARG A 19 -12.24 -8.57 -23.45
C ARG A 19 -13.64 -8.56 -24.04
N GLU A 20 -14.24 -7.37 -24.14
CA GLU A 20 -15.33 -7.15 -25.11
C GLU A 20 -14.81 -7.56 -26.49
N ASN A 21 -15.58 -8.41 -27.19
CA ASN A 21 -15.27 -8.70 -28.58
C ASN A 21 -15.31 -7.39 -29.38
N LYS A 22 -14.28 -7.15 -30.20
CA LYS A 22 -14.16 -6.00 -31.10
C LYS A 22 -15.29 -5.89 -32.15
N ASP A 23 -16.20 -6.85 -32.18
CA ASP A 23 -17.32 -6.92 -33.12
C ASP A 23 -18.68 -6.56 -32.50
N GLY A 24 -18.73 -6.15 -31.24
CA GLY A 24 -19.98 -5.76 -30.58
C GLY A 24 -20.96 -6.92 -30.35
N SER A 25 -20.54 -8.18 -30.55
CA SER A 25 -21.33 -9.34 -30.17
C SER A 25 -21.18 -9.62 -28.67
N THR A 26 -22.27 -9.43 -27.92
CA THR A 26 -22.37 -9.90 -26.54
C THR A 26 -22.25 -11.43 -26.54
N LEU A 27 -21.18 -11.95 -25.93
CA LEU A 27 -21.13 -13.35 -25.52
C LEU A 27 -22.42 -13.63 -24.74
N THR A 28 -23.24 -14.58 -25.18
CA THR A 28 -24.48 -14.88 -24.46
C THR A 28 -24.13 -15.37 -23.06
N TRP A 29 -24.78 -14.81 -22.03
CA TRP A 29 -24.50 -15.05 -20.60
C TRP A 29 -24.41 -16.54 -20.22
N LYS A 30 -25.20 -17.40 -20.90
CA LYS A 30 -25.12 -18.87 -20.75
C LYS A 30 -23.79 -19.48 -21.19
N GLY A 31 -23.13 -18.91 -22.19
CA GLY A 31 -21.80 -19.33 -22.65
C GLY A 31 -20.73 -19.07 -21.60
N THR A 32 -20.78 -17.90 -20.94
CA THR A 32 -19.86 -17.53 -19.86
C THR A 32 -20.02 -18.42 -18.63
N LEU A 33 -21.25 -18.78 -18.24
CA LEU A 33 -21.51 -19.70 -17.13
C LEU A 33 -21.02 -21.13 -17.41
N SER A 34 -21.23 -21.63 -18.63
CA SER A 34 -20.69 -22.93 -19.06
C SER A 34 -19.16 -22.93 -19.11
N LEU A 35 -18.54 -21.82 -19.53
CA LEU A 35 -17.08 -21.62 -19.50
C LEU A 35 -16.55 -21.53 -18.07
N ALA A 36 -17.27 -20.85 -17.17
CA ALA A 36 -16.94 -20.77 -15.75
C ALA A 36 -16.98 -22.15 -15.10
N ASN A 37 -18.05 -22.92 -15.32
CA ASN A 37 -18.19 -24.28 -14.79
C ASN A 37 -17.14 -25.24 -15.37
N ARG A 38 -16.85 -25.18 -16.68
CA ARG A 38 -15.76 -25.97 -17.26
C ARG A 38 -14.38 -25.53 -16.77
N ALA A 39 -14.16 -24.24 -16.55
CA ALA A 39 -12.91 -23.75 -15.97
C ALA A 39 -12.75 -24.27 -14.54
N LEU A 40 -13.82 -24.26 -13.73
CA LEU A 40 -13.84 -24.84 -12.39
C LEU A 40 -13.55 -26.35 -12.40
N GLU A 41 -14.17 -27.10 -13.30
CA GLU A 41 -13.91 -28.54 -13.48
C GLU A 41 -12.45 -28.80 -13.90
N MET A 42 -11.95 -28.09 -14.91
CA MET A 42 -10.59 -28.25 -15.41
C MET A 42 -9.51 -27.86 -14.39
N LEU A 43 -9.83 -26.92 -13.50
CA LEU A 43 -8.93 -26.45 -12.46
C LEU A 43 -8.98 -27.34 -11.21
N ASN A 44 -10.10 -28.02 -10.95
CA ASN A 44 -10.23 -29.00 -9.85
C ASN A 44 -9.27 -30.19 -10.00
N ASP A 45 -9.08 -30.68 -11.22
CA ASP A 45 -8.20 -31.84 -11.49
C ASP A 45 -6.70 -31.49 -11.40
N GLY A 46 -6.35 -30.20 -11.25
CA GLY A 46 -4.96 -29.70 -11.26
C GLY A 46 -4.61 -28.70 -10.16
N ARG A 47 -5.42 -28.58 -9.09
CA ARG A 47 -5.25 -27.52 -8.06
C ARG A 47 -3.87 -27.49 -7.41
N SER A 48 -3.26 -28.66 -7.18
CA SER A 48 -1.94 -28.78 -6.57
C SER A 48 -0.80 -28.15 -7.39
N ALA A 49 -1.03 -27.88 -8.69
CA ALA A 49 -0.07 -27.24 -9.58
C ALA A 49 -0.32 -25.73 -9.78
N LEU A 50 -1.37 -25.17 -9.18
CA LEU A 50 -1.71 -23.76 -9.36
C LEU A 50 -0.90 -22.86 -8.41
N GLY A 51 -0.29 -21.82 -8.98
CA GLY A 51 0.25 -20.70 -8.21
C GLY A 51 -0.82 -19.64 -7.91
N GLU A 52 -0.42 -18.58 -7.21
CA GLU A 52 -1.28 -17.45 -6.81
C GLU A 52 -2.18 -16.89 -7.94
N PRO A 53 -1.70 -16.65 -9.18
CA PRO A 53 -2.57 -16.14 -10.24
C PRO A 53 -3.68 -17.12 -10.64
N GLY A 54 -3.40 -18.43 -10.57
CA GLY A 54 -4.36 -19.48 -10.92
C GLY A 54 -5.49 -19.57 -9.89
N PHE A 55 -5.14 -19.55 -8.60
CA PHE A 55 -6.12 -19.50 -7.51
C PHE A 55 -6.94 -18.20 -7.53
N THR A 56 -6.31 -17.06 -7.80
CA THR A 56 -7.04 -15.79 -7.95
C THR A 56 -8.05 -15.86 -9.10
N ALA A 57 -7.68 -16.48 -10.22
CA ALA A 57 -8.60 -16.66 -11.34
C ALA A 57 -9.77 -17.59 -10.98
N LEU A 58 -9.51 -18.66 -10.23
CA LEU A 58 -10.55 -19.53 -9.68
C LEU A 58 -11.54 -18.75 -8.80
N VAL A 59 -11.01 -17.97 -7.87
CA VAL A 59 -11.82 -17.11 -7.00
C VAL A 59 -12.68 -16.15 -7.84
N LYS A 60 -12.10 -15.49 -8.85
CA LYS A 60 -12.83 -14.58 -9.75
C LYS A 60 -13.96 -15.26 -10.50
N ILE A 61 -13.70 -16.42 -11.10
CA ILE A 61 -14.71 -17.19 -11.83
C ILE A 61 -15.82 -17.65 -10.89
N THR A 62 -15.45 -18.16 -9.71
CA THR A 62 -16.41 -18.63 -8.69
C THR A 62 -17.28 -17.48 -8.19
N ALA A 63 -16.68 -16.33 -7.92
CA ALA A 63 -17.39 -15.11 -7.54
C ALA A 63 -18.37 -14.67 -8.63
N PHE A 64 -17.92 -14.63 -9.88
CA PHE A 64 -18.78 -14.26 -10.99
C PHE A 64 -19.98 -15.22 -11.15
N ALA A 65 -19.75 -16.53 -11.11
CA ALA A 65 -20.82 -17.52 -11.19
C ALA A 65 -21.83 -17.38 -10.03
N GLY A 66 -21.34 -17.11 -8.82
CA GLY A 66 -22.19 -16.90 -7.65
C GLY A 66 -23.12 -15.69 -7.79
N ILE A 67 -22.62 -14.57 -8.32
CA ILE A 67 -23.44 -13.38 -8.59
C ILE A 67 -24.52 -13.69 -9.63
N GLU A 68 -24.16 -14.34 -10.74
CA GLU A 68 -25.08 -14.67 -11.82
C GLU A 68 -26.17 -15.67 -11.40
N GLU A 69 -25.81 -16.67 -10.62
CA GLU A 69 -26.75 -17.65 -10.08
C GLU A 69 -27.52 -17.12 -8.86
N ASN A 70 -27.10 -15.97 -8.30
CA ASN A 70 -27.61 -15.38 -7.07
C ASN A 70 -27.67 -16.41 -5.91
N ASP A 71 -26.60 -17.21 -5.78
CA ASP A 71 -26.50 -18.30 -4.80
C ASP A 71 -25.40 -18.02 -3.77
N SER A 72 -25.81 -17.87 -2.51
CA SER A 72 -24.92 -17.62 -1.38
C SER A 72 -23.91 -18.72 -1.12
N LEU A 73 -24.13 -19.95 -1.58
CA LEU A 73 -23.18 -21.05 -1.44
C LEU A 73 -21.83 -20.75 -2.12
N TYR A 74 -21.81 -19.88 -3.12
CA TYR A 74 -20.57 -19.47 -3.78
C TYR A 74 -19.68 -18.61 -2.88
N ALA A 75 -20.23 -17.91 -1.88
CA ALA A 75 -19.42 -17.21 -0.89
C ALA A 75 -18.56 -18.21 -0.09
N ASP A 76 -19.16 -19.32 0.33
CA ASP A 76 -18.46 -20.40 1.02
C ASP A 76 -17.43 -21.07 0.12
N LYS A 77 -17.75 -21.28 -1.16
CA LYS A 77 -16.78 -21.82 -2.14
C LYS A 77 -15.58 -20.89 -2.33
N VAL A 78 -15.79 -19.58 -2.44
CA VAL A 78 -14.69 -18.61 -2.56
C VAL A 78 -13.84 -18.61 -1.29
N ARG A 79 -14.46 -18.60 -0.11
CA ARG A 79 -13.69 -18.70 1.15
C ARG A 79 -12.92 -20.01 1.27
N ALA A 80 -13.48 -21.12 0.83
CA ALA A 80 -12.79 -22.40 0.79
C ALA A 80 -11.54 -22.34 -0.11
N LEU A 81 -11.62 -21.68 -1.28
CA LEU A 81 -10.47 -21.47 -2.15
C LEU A 81 -9.40 -20.59 -1.47
N ILE A 82 -9.80 -19.54 -0.75
CA ILE A 82 -8.86 -18.70 0.00
C ILE A 82 -8.20 -19.50 1.13
N SER A 83 -8.96 -20.33 1.87
CA SER A 83 -8.40 -21.23 2.89
C SER A 83 -7.43 -22.25 2.29
N GLU A 84 -7.72 -22.80 1.11
CA GLU A 84 -6.79 -23.68 0.40
C GLU A 84 -5.49 -22.95 0.03
N MET A 85 -5.57 -21.68 -0.40
CA MET A 85 -4.36 -20.86 -0.60
C MET A 85 -3.52 -20.74 0.68
N ARG A 86 -4.16 -20.56 1.85
CA ARG A 86 -3.47 -20.50 3.15
C ARG A 86 -2.77 -21.82 3.47
N GLU A 87 -3.48 -22.94 3.32
CA GLU A 87 -2.94 -24.28 3.58
C GLU A 87 -1.74 -24.60 2.67
N MET A 88 -1.82 -24.19 1.40
CA MET A 88 -0.74 -24.36 0.42
C MET A 88 0.37 -23.30 0.54
N LYS A 89 0.28 -22.38 1.52
CA LYS A 89 1.22 -21.25 1.70
C LYS A 89 1.38 -20.39 0.44
N ILE A 90 0.30 -20.29 -0.35
CA ILE A 90 0.24 -19.40 -1.51
C ILE A 90 -0.12 -18.00 -1.01
N THR A 91 0.71 -17.02 -1.32
CA THR A 91 0.45 -15.62 -0.96
C THR A 91 -0.90 -15.16 -1.51
N ILE A 92 -1.77 -14.66 -0.63
CA ILE A 92 -3.04 -14.05 -1.02
C ILE A 92 -2.77 -12.59 -1.37
N LYS A 93 -3.39 -12.09 -2.45
CA LYS A 93 -3.21 -10.69 -2.89
C LYS A 93 -4.55 -9.96 -2.84
N LYS A 94 -4.47 -8.62 -2.78
CA LYS A 94 -5.65 -7.73 -2.76
C LYS A 94 -6.71 -8.04 -3.83
N ARG A 95 -6.29 -8.44 -5.03
CA ARG A 95 -7.18 -8.83 -6.15
C ARG A 95 -8.05 -10.06 -5.87
N THR A 96 -7.62 -10.94 -4.98
CA THR A 96 -8.40 -12.10 -4.52
C THR A 96 -9.55 -11.61 -3.66
N TYR A 97 -9.25 -10.75 -2.67
CA TYR A 97 -10.25 -10.13 -1.80
C TYR A 97 -11.21 -9.19 -2.53
N ALA A 98 -10.74 -8.40 -3.50
CA ALA A 98 -11.61 -7.57 -4.34
C ALA A 98 -12.73 -8.39 -5.02
N SER A 99 -12.41 -9.64 -5.41
CA SER A 99 -13.36 -10.55 -6.04
C SER A 99 -14.38 -11.11 -5.03
N LEU A 100 -13.94 -11.42 -3.80
CA LEU A 100 -14.82 -11.81 -2.70
C LEU A 100 -15.77 -10.65 -2.33
N VAL A 101 -15.26 -9.42 -2.20
CA VAL A 101 -16.09 -8.24 -1.93
C VAL A 101 -17.15 -8.05 -3.01
N ALA A 102 -16.78 -8.14 -4.29
CA ALA A 102 -17.73 -8.03 -5.40
C ALA A 102 -18.85 -9.08 -5.30
N LEU A 103 -18.51 -10.34 -5.00
CA LEU A 103 -19.48 -11.41 -4.77
C LEU A 103 -20.44 -11.09 -3.62
N LEU A 104 -19.89 -10.75 -2.45
CA LEU A 104 -20.70 -10.50 -1.25
C LEU A 104 -21.63 -9.29 -1.43
N CYS A 105 -21.15 -8.23 -2.07
CA CYS A 105 -21.96 -7.07 -2.41
C CYS A 105 -23.06 -7.43 -3.42
N GLY A 106 -22.72 -8.21 -4.46
CA GLY A 106 -23.68 -8.66 -5.48
C GLY A 106 -24.80 -9.54 -4.89
N LEU A 107 -24.45 -10.39 -3.92
CA LEU A 107 -25.38 -11.27 -3.21
C LEU A 107 -26.09 -10.61 -2.01
N LYS A 108 -25.80 -9.32 -1.75
CA LYS A 108 -26.37 -8.55 -0.64
C LYS A 108 -26.13 -9.16 0.75
N LEU A 109 -24.95 -9.74 0.96
CA LEU A 109 -24.57 -10.40 2.22
C LEU A 109 -23.91 -9.40 3.19
N THR A 110 -24.68 -8.45 3.70
CA THR A 110 -24.17 -7.29 4.48
C THR A 110 -23.27 -7.66 5.66
N GLU A 111 -23.67 -8.61 6.50
CA GLU A 111 -22.83 -9.03 7.65
C GLU A 111 -21.49 -9.63 7.20
N GLN A 112 -21.46 -10.28 6.05
CA GLN A 112 -20.22 -10.84 5.51
C GLN A 112 -19.32 -9.75 4.92
N VAL A 113 -19.89 -8.73 4.25
CA VAL A 113 -19.13 -7.58 3.72
C VAL A 113 -18.36 -6.86 4.83
N LYS A 114 -18.99 -6.66 5.99
CA LYS A 114 -18.37 -6.01 7.17
C LYS A 114 -17.11 -6.74 7.64
N ASN A 115 -17.12 -8.07 7.58
CA ASN A 115 -16.03 -8.90 8.09
C ASN A 115 -14.85 -9.03 7.11
N VAL A 116 -15.01 -8.67 5.82
CA VAL A 116 -13.96 -8.87 4.81
C VAL A 116 -12.68 -8.13 5.15
N ILE A 117 -12.78 -6.93 5.72
CA ILE A 117 -11.62 -6.12 6.10
C ILE A 117 -10.80 -6.87 7.16
N THR A 118 -11.45 -7.38 8.19
CA THR A 118 -10.81 -8.21 9.22
C THR A 118 -10.23 -9.50 8.63
N GLU A 119 -10.95 -10.17 7.72
CA GLU A 119 -10.45 -11.36 7.01
C GLU A 119 -9.17 -11.04 6.22
N ALA A 120 -9.13 -9.92 5.50
CA ALA A 120 -7.98 -9.49 4.71
C ALA A 120 -6.79 -9.11 5.61
N SER A 121 -7.02 -8.36 6.69
CA SER A 121 -5.99 -8.01 7.66
C SER A 121 -5.38 -9.24 8.33
N ASN A 122 -6.18 -10.26 8.66
CA ASN A 122 -5.68 -11.53 9.21
C ASN A 122 -4.76 -12.28 8.24
N ASP A 123 -4.94 -12.08 6.93
CA ASP A 123 -4.07 -12.63 5.89
C ASP A 123 -2.89 -11.71 5.52
N ASN A 124 -2.69 -10.61 6.27
CA ASN A 124 -1.73 -9.55 5.97
C ASN A 124 -1.93 -8.95 4.55
N VAL A 125 -3.19 -8.80 4.15
CA VAL A 125 -3.57 -8.20 2.87
C VAL A 125 -4.22 -6.84 3.11
N GLU A 126 -3.50 -5.79 2.72
CA GLU A 126 -4.09 -4.44 2.65
C GLU A 126 -4.96 -4.32 1.41
N LEU A 127 -6.22 -3.94 1.61
CA LEU A 127 -7.16 -3.67 0.53
C LEU A 127 -6.78 -2.36 -0.18
N ASP A 128 -7.10 -2.27 -1.47
CA ASP A 128 -6.93 -1.01 -2.20
C ASP A 128 -8.16 -0.11 -2.11
N GLU A 129 -7.92 1.14 -2.51
CA GLU A 129 -8.91 2.21 -2.50
C GLU A 129 -10.21 1.85 -3.24
N GLU A 130 -10.10 1.15 -4.38
CA GLU A 130 -11.26 0.71 -5.16
C GLU A 130 -12.13 -0.29 -4.38
N THR A 131 -11.48 -1.24 -3.70
CA THR A 131 -12.18 -2.22 -2.85
C THR A 131 -12.88 -1.54 -1.67
N TYR A 132 -12.21 -0.60 -1.00
CA TYR A 132 -12.83 0.20 0.06
C TYR A 132 -14.02 1.03 -0.45
N SER A 133 -13.87 1.67 -1.61
CA SER A 133 -14.94 2.44 -2.26
C SER A 133 -16.18 1.58 -2.52
N CYS A 134 -15.99 0.34 -3.00
CA CYS A 134 -17.07 -0.63 -3.19
C CYS A 134 -17.79 -0.98 -1.88
N ILE A 135 -17.04 -1.26 -0.81
CA ILE A 135 -17.61 -1.57 0.51
C ILE A 135 -18.42 -0.38 1.04
N VAL A 136 -17.85 0.83 1.03
CA VAL A 136 -18.51 2.06 1.51
C VAL A 136 -19.78 2.33 0.71
N ALA A 137 -19.73 2.21 -0.62
CA ALA A 137 -20.88 2.37 -1.50
C ALA A 137 -22.00 1.39 -1.11
N TYR A 138 -21.68 0.10 -1.00
CA TYR A 138 -22.63 -0.94 -0.68
C TYR A 138 -23.28 -0.71 0.70
N LEU A 139 -22.49 -0.44 1.74
CA LEU A 139 -23.00 -0.25 3.10
C LEU A 139 -23.87 1.01 3.21
N THR A 140 -23.51 2.09 2.50
CA THR A 140 -24.32 3.32 2.41
C THR A 140 -25.69 3.04 1.80
N ASP A 141 -25.74 2.24 0.73
CA ASP A 141 -26.98 1.92 0.03
C ASP A 141 -27.88 0.96 0.83
N ASN A 142 -27.30 0.19 1.77
CA ASN A 142 -28.01 -0.75 2.65
C ASN A 142 -28.22 -0.24 4.10
N GLU A 143 -28.12 1.07 4.32
CA GLU A 143 -28.41 1.73 5.61
C GLU A 143 -27.56 1.24 6.80
N ALA A 144 -26.34 0.76 6.53
CA ALA A 144 -25.40 0.28 7.55
C ALA A 144 -24.38 1.37 7.94
N GLU A 145 -24.87 2.52 8.44
CA GLU A 145 -24.06 3.71 8.72
C GLU A 145 -22.88 3.45 9.67
N GLU A 146 -23.13 2.77 10.80
CA GLU A 146 -22.10 2.47 11.81
C GLU A 146 -20.92 1.71 11.19
N SER A 147 -21.21 0.74 10.33
CA SER A 147 -20.18 -0.02 9.63
C SER A 147 -19.45 0.77 8.57
N VAL A 148 -20.05 1.81 7.98
CA VAL A 148 -19.29 2.72 7.11
C VAL A 148 -18.23 3.45 7.92
N TRP A 149 -18.56 3.93 9.13
CA TRP A 149 -17.58 4.59 9.99
C TRP A 149 -16.43 3.67 10.40
N GLU A 150 -16.71 2.41 10.73
CA GLU A 150 -15.68 1.40 11.01
C GLU A 150 -14.75 1.19 9.80
N VAL A 151 -15.31 1.09 8.59
CA VAL A 151 -14.55 0.95 7.34
C VAL A 151 -13.67 2.18 7.09
N LEU A 152 -14.19 3.39 7.30
CA LEU A 152 -13.43 4.63 7.10
C LEU A 152 -12.31 4.79 8.12
N ASP A 153 -12.51 4.34 9.36
CA ASP A 153 -11.48 4.38 10.39
C ASP A 153 -10.33 3.43 10.07
N GLU A 154 -10.63 2.22 9.58
CA GLU A 154 -9.59 1.29 9.10
C GLU A 154 -8.90 1.80 7.83
N PHE A 155 -9.66 2.33 6.88
CA PHE A 155 -9.11 2.92 5.66
C PHE A 155 -8.18 4.09 6.00
N ARG A 156 -8.49 4.91 7.01
CA ARG A 156 -7.59 5.98 7.49
C ARG A 156 -6.27 5.44 8.07
N ARG A 157 -6.29 4.30 8.75
CA ARG A 157 -5.07 3.67 9.32
C ARG A 157 -4.15 3.12 8.23
N THR A 158 -4.74 2.48 7.23
CA THR A 158 -4.02 1.78 6.15
C THR A 158 -3.67 2.72 4.99
N ASN A 159 -4.56 3.63 4.64
CA ASN A 159 -4.43 4.58 3.54
C ASN A 159 -4.52 6.03 4.07
N ARG A 160 -3.37 6.70 4.18
CA ARG A 160 -3.29 8.10 4.65
C ARG A 160 -3.75 9.13 3.62
N THR A 161 -4.01 8.73 2.38
CA THR A 161 -4.43 9.59 1.28
C THR A 161 -5.53 8.91 0.47
N ILE A 162 -6.47 9.70 -0.03
CA ILE A 162 -7.49 9.26 -0.98
C ILE A 162 -7.16 9.84 -2.36
N SER A 163 -7.51 9.12 -3.43
CA SER A 163 -7.43 9.65 -4.78
C SER A 163 -8.50 10.73 -5.00
N GLU A 164 -8.30 11.54 -6.03
CA GLU A 164 -9.33 12.49 -6.48
C GLU A 164 -10.64 11.76 -6.83
N GLN A 165 -10.59 10.51 -7.32
CA GLN A 165 -11.77 9.74 -7.72
C GLN A 165 -12.68 9.37 -6.53
N MET A 166 -12.12 9.08 -5.37
CA MET A 166 -12.92 8.90 -4.15
C MET A 166 -13.50 10.23 -3.62
N ALA A 167 -12.88 11.36 -3.96
CA ALA A 167 -13.29 12.68 -3.50
C ALA A 167 -14.26 13.42 -4.45
N VAL A 168 -14.49 12.91 -5.67
CA VAL A 168 -15.42 13.56 -6.62
C VAL A 168 -16.88 13.42 -6.21
N ARG A 169 -17.70 14.37 -6.69
CA ARG A 169 -19.15 14.31 -6.53
C ARG A 169 -19.71 13.02 -7.14
N GLY A 170 -20.60 12.35 -6.41
CA GLY A 170 -21.19 11.07 -6.79
C GLY A 170 -20.36 9.84 -6.39
N SER A 171 -19.15 10.01 -5.84
CA SER A 171 -18.35 8.92 -5.27
C SER A 171 -19.05 8.26 -4.07
N ALA A 172 -18.53 7.12 -3.62
CA ALA A 172 -19.03 6.43 -2.43
C ALA A 172 -19.02 7.34 -1.19
N LEU A 173 -17.94 8.12 -0.99
CA LEU A 173 -17.82 9.08 0.10
C LEU A 173 -18.82 10.24 -0.05
N ASP A 174 -18.92 10.84 -1.24
CA ASP A 174 -19.88 11.93 -1.49
C ASP A 174 -21.33 11.49 -1.25
N ARG A 175 -21.68 10.27 -1.67
CA ARG A 175 -23.01 9.70 -1.39
C ARG A 175 -23.23 9.49 0.10
N PHE A 176 -22.26 8.90 0.81
CA PHE A 176 -22.37 8.66 2.25
C PHE A 176 -22.57 9.96 3.03
N PHE A 177 -21.68 10.93 2.88
CA PHE A 177 -21.75 12.20 3.62
C PHE A 177 -22.94 13.07 3.21
N ARG A 178 -23.47 12.98 1.98
CA ARG A 178 -24.72 13.68 1.63
C ARG A 178 -25.96 13.04 2.26
N LYS A 179 -25.94 11.73 2.45
CA LYS A 179 -27.08 10.98 3.00
C LYS A 179 -27.09 11.04 4.54
N HIS A 180 -25.92 10.91 5.16
CA HIS A 180 -25.77 10.76 6.62
C HIS A 180 -25.00 11.93 7.28
N GLY A 181 -24.28 12.74 6.51
CA GLY A 181 -23.56 13.90 7.03
C GLY A 181 -24.47 15.11 7.23
N THR A 182 -24.13 15.93 8.21
CA THR A 182 -24.84 17.18 8.54
C THR A 182 -24.34 18.38 7.71
N GLU A 183 -23.28 18.23 6.93
CA GLU A 183 -22.57 19.33 6.29
C GLU A 183 -22.35 19.13 4.78
N THR A 184 -22.18 20.25 4.08
CA THR A 184 -21.83 20.29 2.66
C THR A 184 -20.39 19.82 2.44
N MET A 185 -20.22 18.80 1.60
CA MET A 185 -18.90 18.42 1.09
C MET A 185 -18.37 19.42 0.06
N ALA A 186 -17.11 19.82 0.23
CA ALA A 186 -16.39 20.66 -0.70
C ALA A 186 -14.90 20.27 -0.75
N VAL A 187 -14.32 20.30 -1.96
CA VAL A 187 -12.90 20.03 -2.17
C VAL A 187 -12.13 21.34 -2.14
N HIS A 188 -11.14 21.43 -1.26
CA HIS A 188 -10.31 22.62 -1.11
C HIS A 188 -8.82 22.25 -1.03
N ARG A 189 -7.98 23.14 -1.54
CA ARG A 189 -6.54 23.07 -1.30
C ARG A 189 -6.23 23.60 0.10
N ILE A 190 -5.57 22.77 0.92
CA ILE A 190 -5.12 23.15 2.25
C ILE A 190 -4.05 24.24 2.16
N ARG A 191 -4.10 25.22 3.06
CA ARG A 191 -3.12 26.31 3.15
C ARG A 191 -1.75 25.79 3.61
N LYS A 192 -0.69 26.57 3.37
CA LYS A 192 0.68 26.22 3.79
C LYS A 192 0.85 26.02 5.30
N ASP A 193 -0.01 26.64 6.10
CA ASP A 193 -0.05 26.51 7.56
C ASP A 193 -0.87 25.31 8.06
N GLY A 194 -1.35 24.46 7.13
CA GLY A 194 -2.17 23.28 7.45
C GLY A 194 -3.65 23.57 7.66
N ALA A 195 -4.12 24.82 7.52
CA ALA A 195 -5.51 25.17 7.74
C ALA A 195 -6.39 24.92 6.50
N CYS A 196 -7.56 24.32 6.71
CA CYS A 196 -8.61 24.22 5.69
C CYS A 196 -9.25 25.60 5.46
N PRO A 197 -9.34 26.11 4.22
CA PRO A 197 -9.91 27.44 3.96
C PRO A 197 -11.43 27.53 4.18
N TYR A 198 -12.13 26.39 4.20
CA TYR A 198 -13.58 26.33 4.36
C TYR A 198 -13.99 26.25 5.83
N CYS A 199 -13.65 25.16 6.52
CA CYS A 199 -14.02 24.95 7.92
C CYS A 199 -13.06 25.62 8.92
N ARG A 200 -11.94 26.18 8.46
CA ARG A 200 -10.90 26.84 9.27
C ARG A 200 -10.23 25.93 10.31
N ILE A 201 -10.47 24.62 10.25
CA ILE A 201 -9.80 23.62 11.08
C ILE A 201 -8.36 23.48 10.60
N LYS A 202 -7.42 23.47 11.55
CA LYS A 202 -6.00 23.20 11.31
C LYS A 202 -5.77 21.69 11.39
N LEU A 203 -5.22 21.12 10.33
CA LEU A 203 -4.83 19.71 10.33
C LEU A 203 -3.67 19.49 11.30
N GLU A 204 -3.71 18.36 12.00
CA GLU A 204 -2.66 17.95 12.93
C GLU A 204 -1.53 17.25 12.18
N SER A 205 -0.31 17.36 12.72
CA SER A 205 0.79 16.50 12.29
C SER A 205 0.54 15.10 12.85
N VAL A 206 0.59 14.10 11.99
CA VAL A 206 0.38 12.70 12.38
C VAL A 206 1.73 12.00 12.42
N ASP A 207 2.18 11.70 13.63
CA ASP A 207 3.40 10.91 13.84
C ASP A 207 3.16 9.43 13.51
N LEU A 208 4.24 8.69 13.25
CA LEU A 208 4.18 7.24 13.12
C LEU A 208 3.99 6.62 14.51
N ALA A 209 3.18 5.57 14.59
CA ALA A 209 3.07 4.79 15.82
C ALA A 209 4.39 4.04 16.09
N ASN A 210 4.70 3.75 17.36
CA ASN A 210 5.95 3.06 17.74
C ASN A 210 6.08 1.71 17.06
N GLU A 211 4.98 0.98 16.92
CA GLU A 211 4.93 -0.32 16.25
C GLU A 211 5.30 -0.20 14.76
N GLN A 212 4.88 0.88 14.10
CA GLN A 212 5.25 1.16 12.70
C GLN A 212 6.74 1.51 12.58
N ILE A 213 7.27 2.27 13.54
CA ILE A 213 8.70 2.61 13.61
C ILE A 213 9.53 1.34 13.79
N GLU A 214 9.14 0.45 14.70
CA GLU A 214 9.81 -0.84 14.95
C GLU A 214 9.79 -1.73 13.70
N GLN A 215 8.65 -1.83 13.00
CA GLN A 215 8.56 -2.57 11.75
C GLN A 215 9.48 -1.99 10.66
N MET A 216 9.55 -0.67 10.53
CA MET A 216 10.47 -0.02 9.59
C MET A 216 11.93 -0.32 9.93
N ILE A 217 12.29 -0.28 11.21
CA ILE A 217 13.64 -0.64 11.67
C ILE A 217 13.96 -2.09 11.28
N SER A 218 13.07 -3.05 11.61
CA SER A 218 13.27 -4.46 11.26
C SER A 218 13.38 -4.69 9.74
N GLN A 219 12.61 -3.99 8.92
CA GLN A 219 12.72 -4.08 7.46
C GLN A 219 14.04 -3.53 6.93
N VAL A 220 14.51 -2.40 7.46
CA VAL A 220 15.82 -1.83 7.12
C VAL A 220 16.91 -2.82 7.50
N GLU A 221 16.84 -3.35 8.71
CA GLU A 221 17.73 -4.39 9.20
C GLU A 221 17.77 -5.60 8.24
N GLU A 222 16.63 -6.23 7.96
CA GLU A 222 16.56 -7.37 7.04
C GLU A 222 17.12 -7.07 5.64
N TYR A 223 16.86 -5.87 5.11
CA TYR A 223 17.30 -5.47 3.77
C TYR A 223 18.80 -5.18 3.70
N PHE A 224 19.38 -4.61 4.76
CA PHE A 224 20.78 -4.21 4.80
C PHE A 224 21.71 -5.29 5.39
N PHE A 225 21.20 -6.32 6.08
CA PHE A 225 22.00 -7.39 6.70
C PHE A 225 22.37 -8.54 5.75
N VAL A 226 22.83 -8.20 4.54
CA VAL A 226 23.23 -9.21 3.54
C VAL A 226 24.66 -9.71 3.80
N SER A 227 25.53 -8.90 4.42
CA SER A 227 26.91 -9.28 4.75
C SER A 227 27.30 -8.98 6.22
N GLU A 228 28.30 -9.71 6.72
CA GLU A 228 28.89 -9.46 8.05
C GLU A 228 29.57 -8.09 8.16
N GLU A 229 30.13 -7.57 7.06
CA GLU A 229 30.71 -6.23 7.01
C GLU A 229 29.66 -5.13 7.24
N GLN A 230 28.48 -5.26 6.62
CA GLN A 230 27.37 -4.34 6.81
C GLN A 230 26.83 -4.37 8.25
N LYS A 231 26.80 -5.56 8.88
CA LYS A 231 26.43 -5.70 10.30
C LYS A 231 27.41 -4.96 11.22
N LEU A 232 28.71 -5.09 10.98
CA LEU A 232 29.74 -4.40 11.76
C LEU A 232 29.65 -2.87 11.59
N ALA A 233 29.48 -2.39 10.35
CA ALA A 233 29.31 -0.96 10.09
C ALA A 233 28.06 -0.38 10.79
N LEU A 234 26.95 -1.13 10.83
CA LEU A 234 25.76 -0.70 11.55
C LEU A 234 25.96 -0.73 13.07
N GLN A 235 26.67 -1.72 13.62
CA GLN A 235 27.01 -1.75 15.04
C GLN A 235 27.89 -0.56 15.45
N ASP A 236 28.82 -0.15 14.59
CA ASP A 236 29.61 1.07 14.76
C ASP A 236 28.71 2.31 14.79
N LEU A 237 27.81 2.46 13.80
CA LEU A 237 26.84 3.55 13.77
C LEU A 237 25.94 3.55 15.02
N ALA A 238 25.43 2.39 15.43
CA ALA A 238 24.58 2.28 16.62
C ALA A 238 25.33 2.66 17.90
N THR A 239 26.62 2.33 17.98
CA THR A 239 27.49 2.75 19.09
C THR A 239 27.69 4.26 19.06
N TRP A 240 28.04 4.82 17.90
CA TRP A 240 28.19 6.25 17.71
C TRP A 240 26.92 7.04 18.08
N LEU A 241 25.74 6.55 17.69
CA LEU A 241 24.45 7.14 18.06
C LEU A 241 24.18 7.08 19.57
N LYS A 242 24.56 5.98 20.24
CA LYS A 242 24.43 5.83 21.70
C LYS A 242 25.39 6.72 22.47
N ASP A 243 26.56 7.00 21.91
CA ASP A 243 27.57 7.87 22.49
C ASP A 243 27.21 9.36 22.35
N LEU A 244 26.13 9.69 21.62
CA LEU A 244 25.61 11.05 21.58
C LEU A 244 24.97 11.39 22.94
N ASP A 245 25.43 12.48 23.56
CA ASP A 245 24.86 13.00 24.81
C ASP A 245 23.35 13.29 24.72
N ARG A 246 22.84 13.48 23.50
CA ARG A 246 21.46 13.84 23.16
C ARG A 246 21.09 13.34 21.77
N ASN A 247 19.80 13.09 21.58
CA ASN A 247 19.25 12.78 20.26
C ASN A 247 19.51 13.90 19.26
N LEU A 248 19.70 13.53 18.00
CA LEU A 248 19.78 14.48 16.90
C LEU A 248 18.38 15.04 16.61
N ASP A 249 18.29 16.35 16.45
CA ASP A 249 17.07 17.03 16.02
C ASP A 249 16.95 17.05 14.49
N CYS A 250 18.09 16.94 13.80
CA CYS A 250 18.17 16.96 12.34
C CYS A 250 19.30 16.07 11.84
N VAL A 251 19.01 15.30 10.79
CA VAL A 251 19.99 14.46 10.09
C VAL A 251 20.10 14.95 8.64
N ILE A 252 21.31 15.19 8.18
CA ILE A 252 21.63 15.69 6.84
C ILE A 252 22.38 14.59 6.08
N ASP A 253 21.84 14.20 4.91
CA ASP A 253 22.59 13.45 3.90
C ASP A 253 23.58 14.42 3.23
N GLY A 254 24.82 14.40 3.72
CA GLY A 254 25.86 15.31 3.25
C GLY A 254 26.23 15.10 1.79
N ALA A 255 26.07 13.88 1.26
CA ALA A 255 26.32 13.62 -0.15
C ALA A 255 25.23 14.26 -1.02
N ASN A 256 23.95 14.08 -0.66
CA ASN A 256 22.85 14.69 -1.40
C ASN A 256 22.96 16.22 -1.41
N VAL A 257 23.20 16.83 -0.25
CA VAL A 257 23.34 18.29 -0.13
C VAL A 257 24.59 18.80 -0.84
N GLY A 258 25.74 18.18 -0.62
CA GLY A 258 27.02 18.62 -1.17
C GLY A 258 27.15 18.44 -2.69
N PHE A 259 26.31 17.59 -3.29
CA PHE A 259 26.22 17.43 -4.75
C PHE A 259 24.96 18.07 -5.34
N PHE A 260 24.18 18.83 -4.57
CA PHE A 260 22.99 19.47 -5.10
C PHE A 260 23.33 20.44 -6.24
N MET A 261 22.70 20.23 -7.40
CA MET A 261 23.01 20.90 -8.68
C MET A 261 24.46 20.73 -9.17
N GLN A 262 25.17 19.73 -8.64
CA GLN A 262 26.44 19.29 -9.18
C GLN A 262 26.24 18.05 -10.05
N ARG A 263 27.17 17.79 -10.98
CA ARG A 263 27.20 16.58 -11.80
C ARG A 263 28.38 15.70 -11.37
N PRO A 264 28.21 14.82 -10.35
CA PRO A 264 29.31 14.00 -9.83
C PRO A 264 29.88 13.05 -10.90
N ASP A 265 29.01 12.59 -11.81
CA ASP A 265 29.30 11.76 -12.98
C ASP A 265 30.22 12.45 -14.01
N LEU A 266 30.28 13.79 -13.98
CA LEU A 266 31.15 14.60 -14.83
C LEU A 266 32.27 15.29 -14.04
N GLY A 267 32.61 14.77 -12.86
CA GLY A 267 33.70 15.29 -12.03
C GLY A 267 33.32 16.46 -11.12
N GLY A 268 32.02 16.66 -10.84
CA GLY A 268 31.56 17.57 -9.80
C GLY A 268 32.17 17.23 -8.44
N VAL A 269 32.54 18.25 -7.67
CA VAL A 269 33.27 18.11 -6.40
C VAL A 269 32.34 18.40 -5.24
N LEU A 270 32.36 17.55 -4.21
CA LEU A 270 31.54 17.75 -3.03
C LEU A 270 31.73 19.17 -2.46
N SER A 271 30.64 19.95 -2.35
CA SER A 271 30.72 21.29 -1.77
C SER A 271 30.42 21.25 -0.27
N PHE A 272 31.48 21.35 0.55
CA PHE A 272 31.32 21.57 1.99
C PHE A 272 30.62 22.88 2.33
N ALA A 273 30.74 23.90 1.47
CA ALA A 273 30.00 25.15 1.62
C ALA A 273 28.48 24.95 1.51
N GLN A 274 28.01 24.10 0.57
CA GLN A 274 26.59 23.76 0.48
C GLN A 274 26.10 23.01 1.71
N ILE A 275 26.92 22.08 2.24
CA ILE A 275 26.59 21.34 3.46
C ILE A 275 26.52 22.30 4.65
N GLN A 276 27.48 23.22 4.79
CA GLN A 276 27.48 24.22 5.86
C GLN A 276 26.26 25.13 5.77
N LEU A 277 25.86 25.56 4.57
CA LEU A 277 24.64 26.35 4.39
C LEU A 277 23.39 25.62 4.89
N ALA A 278 23.31 24.29 4.70
CA ALA A 278 22.22 23.49 5.24
C ALA A 278 22.27 23.42 6.78
N VAL A 279 23.46 23.23 7.37
CA VAL A 279 23.66 23.26 8.83
C VAL A 279 23.25 24.61 9.42
N ASP A 280 23.66 25.72 8.79
CA ASP A 280 23.33 27.07 9.23
C ASP A 280 21.81 27.34 9.11
N ALA A 281 21.18 26.85 8.05
CA ALA A 281 19.73 26.93 7.89
C ALA A 281 18.99 26.12 8.98
N CYS A 282 19.49 24.94 9.35
CA CYS A 282 18.95 24.19 10.48
C CYS A 282 19.08 24.96 11.80
N ARG A 283 20.24 25.57 12.06
CA ARG A 283 20.46 26.42 13.25
C ARG A 283 19.50 27.61 13.30
N ALA A 284 19.25 28.25 12.16
CA ALA A 284 18.31 29.35 12.05
C ALA A 284 16.85 28.94 12.33
N ASN A 285 16.53 27.63 12.27
CA ASN A 285 15.25 27.04 12.64
C ASN A 285 15.29 26.35 14.02
N ASP A 286 16.21 26.78 14.90
CA ASP A 286 16.35 26.31 16.28
C ASP A 286 16.73 24.83 16.47
N PHE A 287 17.20 24.14 15.42
CA PHE A 287 17.77 22.79 15.57
C PHE A 287 19.12 22.87 16.32
N LYS A 288 19.27 22.09 17.39
CA LYS A 288 20.44 22.18 18.29
C LYS A 288 21.46 21.08 18.05
N HIS A 289 20.99 19.90 17.71
CA HIS A 289 21.77 18.68 17.55
C HIS A 289 21.65 18.21 16.11
N ILE A 290 22.62 18.58 15.28
CA ILE A 290 22.63 18.31 13.84
C ILE A 290 23.67 17.23 13.56
N GLY A 291 23.27 16.17 12.87
CA GLY A 291 24.15 15.10 12.40
C GLY A 291 24.29 15.14 10.88
N VAL A 292 25.51 15.12 10.36
CA VAL A 292 25.80 15.02 8.93
C VAL A 292 26.42 13.66 8.65
N PHE A 293 25.88 12.96 7.65
CA PHE A 293 26.38 11.67 7.20
C PHE A 293 27.10 11.84 5.85
N LEU A 294 28.35 11.39 5.78
CA LEU A 294 29.20 11.48 4.59
C LEU A 294 30.03 10.22 4.43
N HIS A 295 30.32 9.81 3.20
CA HIS A 295 31.23 8.69 2.98
C HIS A 295 32.68 9.09 3.32
N GLU A 296 33.42 8.25 4.03
CA GLU A 296 34.84 8.45 4.39
C GLU A 296 35.72 8.88 3.21
N LYS A 297 35.50 8.30 2.02
CA LYS A 297 36.23 8.64 0.79
C LYS A 297 36.05 10.10 0.33
N ARG A 298 35.02 10.79 0.81
CA ARG A 298 34.64 12.16 0.45
C ARG A 298 34.98 13.16 1.57
N ALA A 299 35.40 12.64 2.71
CA ALA A 299 35.66 13.36 3.95
C ALA A 299 37.16 13.71 4.10
N ILE A 300 37.78 14.22 3.04
CA ILE A 300 39.23 14.43 2.97
C ILE A 300 39.54 15.92 2.95
N GLY A 301 40.45 16.36 3.83
CA GLY A 301 40.96 17.73 3.85
C GLY A 301 40.42 18.57 5.03
N PRO A 302 40.91 19.81 5.20
CA PRO A 302 40.63 20.64 6.38
C PRO A 302 39.16 21.10 6.49
N GLU A 303 38.39 20.96 5.42
CA GLU A 303 36.99 21.39 5.35
C GLU A 303 36.08 20.54 6.23
N ILE A 304 36.41 19.26 6.44
CA ILE A 304 35.65 18.42 7.36
C ILE A 304 35.84 18.80 8.82
N ASP A 305 37.04 19.21 9.21
CA ASP A 305 37.32 19.61 10.59
C ASP A 305 36.52 20.86 10.94
N LYS A 306 36.46 21.82 10.01
CA LYS A 306 35.58 22.98 10.14
C LYS A 306 34.10 22.62 10.24
N LEU A 307 33.65 21.61 9.49
CA LEU A 307 32.27 21.13 9.58
C LEU A 307 31.99 20.48 10.96
N ARG A 308 32.96 19.72 11.49
CA ARG A 308 32.87 19.09 12.83
C ARG A 308 32.81 20.10 13.98
N GLU A 309 33.30 21.31 13.80
CA GLU A 309 33.13 22.40 14.78
C GLU A 309 31.66 22.85 14.89
N SER A 310 30.87 22.68 13.82
CA SER A 310 29.50 23.19 13.71
C SER A 310 28.42 22.13 13.97
N CYS A 311 28.73 20.86 13.72
CA CYS A 311 27.79 19.75 13.85
C CYS A 311 28.50 18.40 14.12
N ARG A 312 27.71 17.37 14.47
CA ARG A 312 28.23 16.00 14.54
C ARG A 312 28.36 15.44 13.12
N VAL A 313 29.48 14.80 12.81
CA VAL A 313 29.73 14.20 11.50
C VAL A 313 30.01 12.72 11.69
N TYR A 314 29.20 11.86 11.06
CA TYR A 314 29.44 10.43 10.97
C TYR A 314 29.98 10.09 9.58
N LEU A 315 31.03 9.26 9.54
CA LEU A 315 31.64 8.80 8.30
C LEU A 315 31.20 7.38 8.01
N THR A 316 30.46 7.21 6.90
CA THR A 316 29.99 5.92 6.39
C THR A 316 31.01 5.29 5.46
#